data_AF-D3BTL8-F1
#
_entry.id   AF-D3BTL8-F1
#
_cell.length_a   1.000
_cell.length_b   1.000
_cell.length_c   1.000
_cell.angle_alpha   90.00
_cell.angle_beta   90.00
_cell.angle_gamma   90.00
#
_symmetry.space_group_name_H-M   'P 1'
#
loop_
_entity.id
_entity.type
_entity.pdbx_description
1 polymer ?
#
loop_
_entity_poly.entity_id
_entity_poly.type
_entity_poly.pdbx_seq_one_letter_code
_entity_poly.pdbx_strand_id
1 'polypeptide(L)'
;MSAMIVGMALGGEIDCKPLIKSAFDNTGCSSKCVMIAGSGLTSGATHISFKGNMMNNNGVLVQNGKVAFLSSDSYACDAKNRYQPFLVSGSTSFDTFNLYSNGSIRAGDNMYNMRCFEEFGNLISFNHNDIHLSFILKISDQCDQLHFGESCSTPSTTGSATTGSATTGSATTGSATTGSSTTGSPATFTFDFTLINTWVIGDDEFSQYNVDIKNNGATDIKTLVFSHENFEPTDKWNVESLPNGDLTLPSWAGIGAGQKYTFGFITKLATKPVFTVKSSSS
;
A
#
# COMPACT_ATOMS: atom_id res chain seq x y z
N MET A 1 19.91 23.16 -23.79
CA MET A 1 19.29 21.99 -23.12
C MET A 1 19.94 21.92 -21.75
N SER A 2 19.28 22.44 -20.70
CA SER A 2 19.85 22.46 -19.35
C SER A 2 19.49 21.16 -18.66
N ALA A 3 20.49 20.32 -18.38
CA ALA A 3 20.32 19.14 -17.54
C ALA A 3 20.22 19.60 -16.09
N MET A 4 19.05 19.42 -15.48
CA MET A 4 18.85 19.64 -14.05
C MET A 4 19.47 18.43 -13.33
N ILE A 5 20.67 18.61 -12.76
CA ILE A 5 21.28 17.62 -11.88
C ILE A 5 20.75 17.91 -10.48
N VAL A 6 19.76 17.15 -10.04
CA VAL A 6 19.32 17.15 -8.64
C VAL A 6 20.37 16.38 -7.85
N GLY A 7 21.29 17.11 -7.22
CA GLY A 7 22.28 16.54 -6.31
C GLY A 7 21.62 16.12 -5.00
N MET A 8 20.98 14.96 -4.97
CA MET A 8 20.71 14.28 -3.71
C MET A 8 22.07 13.79 -3.18
N ALA A 9 22.43 14.18 -1.95
CA ALA A 9 23.57 13.59 -1.27
C ALA A 9 23.27 12.09 -1.14
N LEU A 10 23.92 11.28 -1.97
CA LEU A 10 23.74 9.83 -1.95
C LEU A 10 24.50 9.30 -0.75
N GLY A 11 23.78 8.69 0.19
CA GLY A 11 24.38 7.84 1.21
C GLY A 11 25.38 6.87 0.61
N GLY A 12 26.47 6.66 1.33
CA GLY A 12 27.51 5.72 0.92
C GLY A 12 26.95 4.32 0.71
N GLU A 13 27.48 3.61 -0.28
CA GLU A 13 27.23 2.18 -0.46
C GLU A 13 27.70 1.43 0.81
N ILE A 14 26.82 0.58 1.38
CA ILE A 14 27.12 -0.26 2.54
C ILE A 14 27.19 -1.74 2.16
N ASP A 15 27.86 -2.56 2.99
CA ASP A 15 27.81 -4.03 2.85
C ASP A 15 26.36 -4.50 3.03
N CYS A 16 25.85 -5.28 2.07
CA CYS A 16 24.51 -5.84 2.14
C CYS A 16 24.32 -6.91 3.21
N LYS A 17 25.40 -7.54 3.69
CA LYS A 17 25.30 -8.66 4.63
C LYS A 17 24.48 -8.36 5.88
N PRO A 18 24.67 -7.25 6.61
CA PRO A 18 23.89 -6.97 7.82
C PRO A 18 22.40 -6.80 7.50
N LEU A 19 22.09 -6.10 6.40
CA LEU A 19 20.71 -5.86 5.99
C LEU A 19 20.00 -7.16 5.61
N ILE A 20 20.63 -7.96 4.75
CA ILE A 20 20.08 -9.22 4.29
C ILE A 20 19.99 -10.21 5.45
N LYS A 21 21.01 -10.26 6.31
CA LYS A 21 21.01 -11.10 7.51
C LYS A 21 19.84 -10.76 8.45
N SER A 22 19.48 -9.48 8.59
CA SER A 22 18.29 -9.09 9.34
C SER A 22 17.01 -9.71 8.76
N ALA A 23 16.86 -9.77 7.43
CA ALA A 23 15.73 -10.46 6.81
C ALA A 23 15.72 -11.98 7.09
N PHE A 24 16.90 -12.61 7.15
CA PHE A 24 17.05 -14.02 7.54
C PHE A 24 16.71 -14.28 9.01
N ASP A 25 17.25 -13.46 9.91
CA ASP A 25 17.08 -13.64 11.35
C ASP A 25 15.61 -13.40 11.75
N ASN A 26 14.95 -12.42 11.11
CA ASN A 26 13.54 -12.12 11.34
C ASN A 26 12.56 -13.17 10.77
N THR A 27 13.01 -14.04 9.87
CA THR A 27 12.21 -15.12 9.24
C THR A 27 12.42 -16.49 9.88
N GLY A 28 13.03 -16.53 11.07
CA GLY A 28 13.36 -17.72 11.86
C GLY A 28 12.43 -18.93 11.62
N CYS A 29 13.04 -20.02 11.13
CA CYS A 29 12.45 -21.35 10.92
C CYS A 29 11.02 -21.35 10.32
N SER A 30 10.96 -21.04 9.02
CA SER A 30 10.12 -21.68 7.99
C SER A 30 8.68 -21.21 7.69
N SER A 31 8.07 -20.27 8.42
CA SER A 31 6.69 -19.82 8.08
C SER A 31 6.55 -18.40 7.52
N LYS A 32 7.54 -17.52 7.73
CA LYS A 32 7.43 -16.13 7.28
C LYS A 32 7.73 -15.99 5.80
N CYS A 33 7.00 -15.08 5.17
CA CYS A 33 7.19 -14.70 3.78
C CYS A 33 8.05 -13.44 3.68
N VAL A 34 8.95 -13.40 2.72
CA VAL A 34 9.66 -12.19 2.32
C VAL A 34 9.19 -11.81 0.93
N MET A 35 8.43 -10.73 0.84
CA MET A 35 8.07 -10.14 -0.44
C MET A 35 9.22 -9.29 -0.95
N ILE A 36 9.57 -9.47 -2.21
CA ILE A 36 10.48 -8.63 -2.96
C ILE A 36 9.67 -7.76 -3.92
N ALA A 37 10.01 -6.48 -4.00
CA ALA A 37 9.43 -5.56 -4.96
C ALA A 37 10.51 -4.59 -5.44
N GLY A 38 10.68 -4.46 -6.75
CA GLY A 38 11.73 -3.65 -7.32
C GLY A 38 11.46 -3.18 -8.73
N SER A 39 12.38 -2.37 -9.22
CA SER A 39 12.35 -1.82 -10.56
C SER A 39 13.75 -1.59 -11.13
N GLY A 40 13.82 -1.30 -12.42
CA GLY A 40 15.04 -0.88 -13.10
C GLY A 40 14.73 -0.22 -14.43
N LEU A 41 15.74 0.41 -15.02
CA LEU A 41 15.66 1.04 -16.33
C LEU A 41 16.71 0.43 -17.24
N THR A 42 16.30 0.07 -18.45
CA THR A 42 17.23 -0.34 -19.51
C THR A 42 17.88 0.90 -20.14
N SER A 43 18.96 0.69 -20.92
CA SER A 43 19.57 1.74 -21.74
C SER A 43 18.61 2.34 -22.77
N GLY A 44 17.55 1.62 -23.14
CA GLY A 44 16.48 2.09 -24.02
C GLY A 44 15.36 2.85 -23.32
N ALA A 45 15.53 3.23 -22.04
CA ALA A 45 14.51 3.85 -21.20
C ALA A 45 13.24 2.99 -20.97
N THR A 46 13.28 1.70 -21.30
CA THR A 46 12.24 0.74 -20.92
C THR A 46 12.27 0.56 -19.41
N HIS A 47 11.11 0.78 -18.77
CA HIS A 47 10.95 0.54 -17.35
C HIS A 47 10.64 -0.94 -17.10
N ILE A 48 11.33 -1.52 -16.13
CA ILE A 48 11.13 -2.88 -15.66
C ILE A 48 10.67 -2.80 -14.21
N SER A 49 9.67 -3.60 -13.85
CA SER A 49 9.28 -3.80 -12.46
C SER A 49 9.11 -5.27 -12.19
N PHE A 50 9.44 -5.69 -10.96
CA PHE A 50 9.32 -7.07 -10.56
C PHE A 50 8.79 -7.21 -9.14
N LYS A 51 8.09 -8.31 -8.90
CA LYS A 51 7.55 -8.65 -7.59
C LYS A 51 7.55 -10.16 -7.40
N GLY A 52 7.85 -10.60 -6.19
CA GLY A 52 7.96 -12.02 -5.86
C GLY A 52 7.76 -12.27 -4.37
N ASN A 53 7.40 -13.50 -4.01
CA ASN A 53 7.43 -13.99 -2.65
C ASN A 53 8.64 -14.93 -2.50
N MET A 54 9.25 -14.91 -1.32
CA MET A 54 10.40 -15.75 -0.99
C MET A 54 10.23 -16.34 0.40
N MET A 55 10.84 -17.51 0.62
CA MET A 55 10.86 -18.20 1.91
C MET A 55 12.29 -18.55 2.29
N ASN A 56 12.59 -18.46 3.58
CA ASN A 56 13.88 -18.88 4.11
C ASN A 56 13.98 -20.42 4.12
N ASN A 57 14.93 -20.95 3.36
CA ASN A 57 15.27 -22.36 3.31
C ASN A 57 16.77 -22.51 3.63
N ASN A 58 17.07 -22.88 4.88
CA ASN A 58 18.42 -23.12 5.37
C ASN A 58 19.40 -21.96 5.12
N GLY A 59 18.99 -20.72 5.40
CA GLY A 59 19.84 -19.53 5.25
C GLY A 59 19.97 -19.03 3.81
N VAL A 60 19.08 -19.49 2.92
CA VAL A 60 18.86 -18.94 1.57
C VAL A 60 17.40 -18.52 1.46
N LEU A 61 17.13 -17.28 1.05
CA LEU A 61 15.78 -16.88 0.67
C LEU A 61 15.58 -17.45 -0.73
N VAL A 62 14.69 -18.43 -0.85
CA VAL A 62 14.36 -19.10 -2.09
C VAL A 62 13.01 -18.59 -2.58
N GLN A 63 12.86 -18.37 -3.89
CA GLN A 63 11.58 -17.98 -4.45
C GLN A 63 10.45 -18.95 -4.04
N ASN A 64 9.31 -18.40 -3.64
CA ASN A 64 8.07 -19.13 -3.37
C ASN A 64 7.05 -18.75 -4.44
N GLY A 65 7.06 -19.50 -5.54
CA GLY A 65 6.38 -19.12 -6.78
C GLY A 65 7.27 -18.32 -7.73
N LYS A 66 6.69 -17.83 -8.83
CA LYS A 66 7.42 -17.07 -9.85
C LYS A 66 7.64 -15.63 -9.39
N VAL A 67 8.86 -15.13 -9.56
CA VAL A 67 9.14 -13.69 -9.52
C VAL A 67 8.82 -13.14 -10.90
N ALA A 68 7.71 -12.41 -11.01
CA ALA A 68 7.28 -11.85 -12.29
C ALA A 68 8.04 -10.56 -12.58
N PHE A 69 8.59 -10.45 -13.79
CA PHE A 69 9.23 -9.27 -14.35
C PHE A 69 8.36 -8.73 -15.47
N LEU A 70 7.85 -7.53 -15.28
CA LEU A 70 7.05 -6.82 -16.26
C LEU A 70 7.89 -5.70 -16.85
N SER A 71 7.90 -5.59 -18.17
CA SER A 71 8.58 -4.51 -18.90
C SER A 71 7.56 -3.67 -19.64
N SER A 72 7.90 -2.39 -19.81
CA SER A 72 7.09 -1.46 -20.57
C SER A 72 7.96 -0.39 -21.21
N ASP A 73 7.83 -0.27 -22.52
CA ASP A 73 8.31 0.84 -23.33
C ASP A 73 7.17 1.84 -23.66
N SER A 74 5.92 1.50 -23.32
CA SER A 74 4.72 2.25 -23.72
C SER A 74 3.59 2.16 -22.68
N TYR A 75 2.99 3.30 -22.35
CA TYR A 75 1.80 3.40 -21.52
C TYR A 75 0.55 3.35 -22.42
N ALA A 76 0.04 2.15 -22.74
CA ALA A 76 -1.18 2.06 -23.52
C ALA A 76 -2.40 2.40 -22.64
N CYS A 77 -3.09 3.49 -22.97
CA CYS A 77 -4.41 3.81 -22.43
C CYS A 77 -5.43 2.84 -23.03
N ASP A 78 -5.95 1.89 -22.24
CA ASP A 78 -7.14 1.16 -22.67
C ASP A 78 -8.37 2.10 -22.64
N ALA A 79 -9.41 1.76 -23.40
CA ALA A 79 -10.64 2.54 -23.50
C ALA A 79 -11.42 2.67 -22.16
N LYS A 80 -10.88 2.11 -21.07
CA LYS A 80 -11.49 2.09 -19.73
C LYS A 80 -10.66 2.86 -18.69
N ASN A 81 -9.66 3.63 -19.10
CA ASN A 81 -8.75 4.37 -18.19
C ASN A 81 -8.08 3.47 -17.14
N ARG A 82 -7.87 2.17 -17.43
CA ARG A 82 -7.15 1.29 -16.52
C ARG A 82 -5.68 1.36 -16.85
N TYR A 83 -4.95 2.07 -15.99
CA TYR A 83 -3.50 2.20 -16.06
C TYR A 83 -2.85 0.90 -15.58
N GLN A 84 -2.51 -0.01 -16.49
CA GLN A 84 -1.52 -1.03 -16.19
C GLN A 84 -0.19 -0.56 -16.80
N PRO A 85 0.78 -0.09 -16.00
CA PRO A 85 2.03 0.45 -16.51
C PRO A 85 2.87 -0.59 -17.27
N PHE A 86 2.48 -1.87 -17.28
CA PHE A 86 3.18 -2.94 -17.94
C PHE A 86 2.23 -3.89 -18.69
N LEU A 87 2.70 -4.41 -19.82
CA LEU A 87 1.99 -5.43 -20.59
C LEU A 87 2.20 -6.81 -19.96
N VAL A 88 1.13 -7.40 -19.43
CA VAL A 88 1.14 -8.73 -18.80
C VAL A 88 1.62 -9.83 -19.75
N SER A 89 1.27 -9.74 -21.02
CA SER A 89 1.69 -10.71 -22.04
C SER A 89 3.20 -10.70 -22.31
N GLY A 90 3.90 -9.63 -21.94
CA GLY A 90 5.36 -9.51 -21.98
C GLY A 90 6.04 -9.90 -20.66
N SER A 91 5.31 -10.50 -19.71
CA SER A 91 5.88 -10.93 -18.44
C SER A 91 6.93 -12.00 -18.66
N THR A 92 8.10 -11.79 -18.07
CA THR A 92 9.18 -12.76 -18.00
C THR A 92 9.40 -13.17 -16.55
N SER A 93 10.13 -14.25 -16.32
CA SER A 93 10.57 -14.65 -14.99
C SER A 93 11.91 -15.36 -15.09
N PHE A 94 12.71 -15.25 -14.04
CA PHE A 94 13.85 -16.14 -13.89
C PHE A 94 13.37 -17.51 -13.39
N ASP A 95 14.00 -18.59 -13.85
CA ASP A 95 13.75 -19.93 -13.32
C ASP A 95 14.21 -20.06 -11.86
N THR A 96 15.22 -19.28 -11.46
CA THR A 96 15.72 -19.19 -10.09
C THR A 96 15.95 -17.73 -9.71
N PHE A 97 15.42 -17.32 -8.57
CA PHE A 97 15.65 -16.01 -7.98
C PHE A 97 15.85 -16.17 -6.47
N ASN A 98 17.11 -16.25 -6.02
CA ASN A 98 17.45 -16.57 -4.63
C ASN A 98 18.37 -15.51 -4.04
N LEU A 99 18.14 -15.12 -2.79
CA LEU A 99 19.02 -14.21 -2.05
C LEU A 99 19.81 -15.00 -1.00
N TYR A 100 21.08 -14.67 -0.85
CA TYR A 100 22.00 -15.32 0.07
C TYR A 100 22.44 -14.36 1.17
N SER A 101 22.61 -14.87 2.38
CA SER A 101 23.02 -14.09 3.57
C SER A 101 24.38 -13.40 3.43
N ASN A 102 25.20 -13.83 2.47
CA ASN A 102 26.49 -13.21 2.15
C ASN A 102 26.38 -11.93 1.29
N GLY A 103 25.17 -11.45 0.99
CA GLY A 103 24.97 -10.25 0.17
C GLY A 103 25.02 -10.52 -1.34
N SER A 104 24.83 -11.77 -1.76
CA SER A 104 24.72 -12.13 -3.18
C SER A 104 23.32 -12.59 -3.56
N ILE A 105 23.01 -12.50 -4.85
CA ILE A 105 21.73 -12.88 -5.44
C ILE A 105 21.96 -13.77 -6.66
N ARG A 106 21.20 -14.86 -6.78
CA ARG A 106 21.14 -15.69 -7.98
C ARG A 106 19.91 -15.34 -8.79
N ALA A 107 20.10 -14.97 -10.06
CA ALA A 107 19.01 -14.78 -11.01
C ALA A 107 19.30 -15.61 -12.29
N GLY A 108 18.51 -16.67 -12.49
CA GLY A 108 18.79 -17.74 -13.43
C GLY A 108 20.05 -18.52 -13.03
N ASP A 109 20.99 -18.65 -13.98
CA ASP A 109 22.27 -19.35 -13.75
C ASP A 109 23.39 -18.43 -13.25
N ASN A 110 23.12 -17.14 -13.13
CA ASN A 110 24.13 -16.14 -12.80
C ASN A 110 24.03 -15.71 -11.33
N MET A 111 25.19 -15.46 -10.72
CA MET A 111 25.36 -14.91 -9.38
C MET A 111 25.84 -13.47 -9.46
N TYR A 112 25.20 -12.58 -8.69
CA TYR A 112 25.50 -11.15 -8.63
C TYR A 112 25.79 -10.72 -7.20
N ASN A 113 26.72 -9.78 -7.04
CA ASN A 113 26.92 -9.08 -5.78
C ASN A 113 25.89 -7.97 -5.67
N MET A 114 25.22 -7.88 -4.51
CA MET A 114 24.28 -6.80 -4.22
C MET A 114 25.01 -5.59 -3.63
N ARG A 115 24.43 -4.41 -3.82
CA ARG A 115 24.84 -3.14 -3.22
C ARG A 115 23.69 -2.57 -2.42
N CYS A 116 23.95 -2.07 -1.23
CA CYS A 116 22.90 -1.64 -0.31
C CYS A 116 23.07 -0.17 0.08
N PHE A 117 21.94 0.49 0.31
CA PHE A 117 21.88 1.90 0.69
C PHE A 117 20.90 2.06 1.85
N GLU A 118 21.43 2.30 3.05
CA GLU A 118 20.64 2.41 4.30
C GLU A 118 19.73 3.63 4.28
N GLU A 119 20.23 4.76 3.78
CA GLU A 119 19.53 6.06 3.74
C GLU A 119 18.24 6.03 2.90
N PHE A 120 18.09 5.05 2.01
CA PHE A 120 16.90 4.89 1.16
C PHE A 120 15.97 3.77 1.64
N GLY A 121 15.89 3.58 2.96
CA GLY A 121 14.96 2.62 3.55
C GLY A 121 15.32 1.19 3.18
N ASN A 122 16.61 0.86 3.24
CA ASN A 122 17.15 -0.46 2.92
C ASN A 122 17.00 -0.87 1.45
N LEU A 123 17.31 0.06 0.55
CA LEU A 123 17.33 -0.22 -0.88
C LEU A 123 18.49 -1.17 -1.22
N ILE A 124 18.19 -2.26 -1.90
CA ILE A 124 19.16 -3.24 -2.38
C ILE A 124 19.19 -3.14 -3.91
N SER A 125 20.38 -3.22 -4.51
CA SER A 125 20.52 -3.17 -5.97
C SER A 125 21.55 -4.17 -6.50
N PHE A 126 21.42 -4.53 -7.77
CA PHE A 126 22.39 -5.36 -8.50
C PHE A 126 22.29 -5.06 -10.00
N ASN A 127 23.34 -5.39 -10.76
CA ASN A 127 23.37 -5.19 -12.21
C ASN A 127 23.15 -6.53 -12.93
N HIS A 128 22.21 -6.57 -13.88
CA HIS A 128 21.92 -7.72 -14.72
C HIS A 128 21.78 -7.29 -16.18
N ASN A 129 22.59 -7.83 -17.09
CA ASN A 129 22.55 -7.50 -18.53
C ASN A 129 22.49 -5.98 -18.80
N ASP A 130 23.39 -5.22 -18.17
CA ASP A 130 23.47 -3.75 -18.25
C ASP A 130 22.26 -2.98 -17.68
N ILE A 131 21.37 -3.66 -16.96
CA ILE A 131 20.24 -3.08 -16.25
C ILE A 131 20.58 -2.97 -14.77
N HIS A 132 20.48 -1.77 -14.21
CA HIS A 132 20.54 -1.56 -12.77
C HIS A 132 19.17 -1.84 -12.17
N LEU A 133 19.06 -2.93 -11.42
CA LEU A 133 17.83 -3.34 -10.73
C LEU A 133 17.96 -2.99 -9.26
N SER A 134 16.93 -2.35 -8.71
CA SER A 134 16.84 -1.99 -7.29
C SER A 134 15.54 -2.49 -6.69
N PHE A 135 15.56 -2.94 -5.45
CA PHE A 135 14.41 -3.52 -4.77
C PHE A 135 14.48 -3.35 -3.26
N ILE A 136 13.33 -3.56 -2.63
CA ILE A 136 13.17 -3.61 -1.18
C ILE A 136 12.62 -4.97 -0.74
N LEU A 137 12.80 -5.27 0.54
CA LEU A 137 12.26 -6.47 1.18
C LEU A 137 11.14 -6.07 2.14
N LYS A 138 10.00 -6.78 2.10
CA LYS A 138 8.94 -6.69 3.09
C LYS A 138 8.70 -8.05 3.72
N ILE A 139 8.78 -8.13 5.04
CA ILE A 139 8.52 -9.37 5.80
C ILE A 139 7.03 -9.42 6.18
N SER A 140 6.40 -10.58 6.01
CA SER A 140 5.01 -10.86 6.38
C SER A 140 4.90 -12.25 7.01
N ASP A 141 3.83 -12.49 7.77
CA ASP A 141 3.52 -13.80 8.37
C ASP A 141 2.91 -14.79 7.37
N GLN A 142 2.44 -14.30 6.22
CA GLN A 142 1.81 -15.09 5.15
C GLN A 142 2.34 -14.62 3.79
N CYS A 143 2.40 -15.54 2.82
CA CYS A 143 2.68 -15.18 1.43
C CYS A 143 1.40 -14.77 0.71
N ASP A 144 1.03 -13.50 0.85
CA ASP A 144 -0.14 -12.93 0.18
C ASP A 144 -0.01 -13.02 -1.35
N GLN A 145 -1.15 -13.10 -2.03
CA GLN A 145 -1.20 -13.00 -3.47
C GLN A 145 -0.68 -11.62 -3.90
N LEU A 146 0.29 -11.62 -4.83
CA LEU A 146 1.01 -10.40 -5.19
C LEU A 146 0.18 -9.40 -5.99
N HIS A 147 -0.86 -9.88 -6.67
CA HIS A 147 -1.68 -9.17 -7.66
C HIS A 147 -0.80 -8.37 -8.64
N PHE A 148 0.23 -9.02 -9.17
CA PHE A 148 1.26 -8.40 -10.01
C PHE A 148 1.47 -9.22 -11.27
N GLY A 149 1.27 -8.61 -12.44
CA GLY A 149 1.33 -9.31 -13.73
C GLY A 149 0.08 -10.14 -14.03
N GLU A 150 -1.02 -9.92 -13.31
CA GLU A 150 -2.31 -10.52 -13.63
C GLU A 150 -3.00 -9.68 -14.71
N SER A 151 -3.63 -10.33 -15.70
CA SER A 151 -4.43 -9.63 -16.70
C SER A 151 -5.63 -8.96 -16.02
N CYS A 152 -5.97 -7.73 -16.41
CA CYS A 152 -7.16 -7.04 -15.92
C CYS A 152 -8.46 -7.63 -16.50
N SER A 153 -8.74 -8.91 -16.25
CA SER A 153 -10.08 -9.46 -16.44
C SER A 153 -11.03 -8.80 -15.43
N THR A 154 -12.20 -8.36 -15.93
CA THR A 154 -13.29 -7.85 -15.09
C THR A 154 -13.52 -8.79 -13.90
N PRO A 155 -13.70 -8.26 -12.67
CA PRO A 155 -13.74 -9.08 -11.47
C PRO A 155 -14.83 -10.15 -11.62
N SER A 156 -14.43 -11.42 -11.67
CA SER A 156 -15.39 -12.50 -11.47
C SER A 156 -15.69 -12.57 -9.99
N THR A 157 -16.90 -12.22 -9.61
CA THR A 157 -17.52 -12.48 -8.31
C THR A 157 -17.61 -13.99 -8.09
N THR A 158 -16.48 -14.63 -7.80
CA THR A 158 -16.48 -16.01 -7.31
C THR A 158 -16.51 -15.93 -5.80
N GLY A 159 -17.71 -16.09 -5.23
CA GLY A 159 -17.92 -16.13 -3.79
C GLY A 159 -17.03 -17.20 -3.17
N SER A 160 -15.99 -16.78 -2.45
CA SER A 160 -15.19 -17.68 -1.64
C SER A 160 -16.05 -18.09 -0.44
N ALA A 161 -16.44 -19.36 -0.40
CA ALA A 161 -17.15 -19.94 0.72
C ALA A 161 -16.21 -19.96 1.95
N THR A 162 -16.51 -19.13 2.93
CA THR A 162 -15.78 -19.10 4.20
C THR A 162 -16.26 -20.25 5.08
N THR A 163 -15.52 -21.35 5.11
CA THR A 163 -15.66 -22.39 6.15
C THR A 163 -15.16 -21.84 7.48
N GLY A 164 -16.06 -21.75 8.46
CA GLY A 164 -15.76 -21.21 9.79
C GLY A 164 -14.74 -22.05 10.53
N SER A 165 -13.63 -21.41 10.94
CA SER A 165 -12.72 -21.93 11.93
C SER A 165 -12.90 -21.13 13.22
N ALA A 166 -13.29 -21.82 14.29
CA ALA A 166 -13.40 -21.25 15.63
C ALA A 166 -12.01 -20.86 16.14
N THR A 167 -11.83 -19.61 16.56
CA THR A 167 -10.62 -19.14 17.24
C THR A 167 -11.01 -18.62 18.63
N THR A 168 -10.52 -19.33 19.63
CA THR A 168 -10.52 -18.96 21.05
C THR A 168 -9.67 -17.71 21.28
N GLY A 169 -10.17 -16.82 22.13
CA GLY A 169 -9.78 -15.43 22.24
C GLY A 169 -8.36 -15.13 22.72
N SER A 170 -7.83 -14.03 22.21
CA SER A 170 -6.70 -13.31 22.77
C SER A 170 -7.16 -11.90 23.14
N ALA A 171 -6.91 -11.52 24.40
CA ALA A 171 -7.36 -10.27 24.98
C ALA A 171 -6.61 -9.09 24.34
N THR A 172 -7.36 -8.21 23.67
CA THR A 172 -6.86 -6.91 23.19
C THR A 172 -7.19 -5.86 24.23
N THR A 173 -6.17 -5.17 24.74
CA THR A 173 -6.29 -4.01 25.63
C THR A 173 -7.04 -2.89 24.93
N GLY A 174 -8.15 -2.45 25.54
CA GLY A 174 -9.09 -1.49 24.95
C GLY A 174 -8.49 -0.11 24.73
N SER A 175 -8.52 0.33 23.47
CA SER A 175 -8.40 1.74 23.12
C SER A 175 -9.75 2.42 23.37
N ALA A 176 -9.74 3.53 24.12
CA ALA A 176 -10.94 4.20 24.58
C ALA A 176 -11.71 4.86 23.43
N THR A 177 -12.93 4.39 23.18
CA THR A 177 -13.89 5.01 22.26
C THR A 177 -14.47 6.27 22.91
N THR A 178 -13.91 7.44 22.62
CA THR A 178 -14.50 8.73 22.99
C THR A 178 -15.60 9.11 22.00
N GLY A 179 -16.84 8.71 22.32
CA GLY A 179 -18.03 9.19 21.63
C GLY A 179 -18.22 10.68 21.89
N SER A 180 -18.14 11.49 20.82
CA SER A 180 -18.43 12.92 20.87
C SER A 180 -19.38 13.22 19.73
N SER A 181 -20.63 13.49 20.10
CA SER A 181 -21.71 13.90 19.21
C SER A 181 -21.55 15.39 18.87
N THR A 182 -21.30 15.74 17.62
CA THR A 182 -21.36 17.12 17.14
C THR A 182 -22.80 17.49 16.77
N THR A 183 -23.32 18.52 17.43
CA THR A 183 -24.66 19.07 17.29
C THR A 183 -24.70 20.10 16.16
N GLY A 184 -25.58 19.92 15.16
CA GLY A 184 -25.94 21.01 14.24
C GLY A 184 -26.15 20.64 12.77
N SER A 185 -27.03 19.69 12.45
CA SER A 185 -27.65 19.58 11.12
C SER A 185 -28.92 18.70 11.24
N PRO A 186 -29.95 18.79 10.38
CA PRO A 186 -31.20 18.04 10.54
C PRO A 186 -30.89 16.57 10.74
N ALA A 187 -31.29 16.05 11.90
CA ALA A 187 -30.75 14.91 12.64
C ALA A 187 -30.78 13.54 11.93
N THR A 188 -30.21 13.44 10.74
CA THR A 188 -30.17 12.23 9.91
C THR A 188 -28.77 11.66 9.78
N PHE A 189 -27.70 12.37 10.17
CA PHE A 189 -26.36 11.81 10.10
C PHE A 189 -25.56 12.00 11.38
N THR A 190 -24.77 10.98 11.72
CA THR A 190 -23.78 11.04 12.81
C THR A 190 -22.41 10.68 12.26
N PHE A 191 -21.37 11.34 12.76
CA PHE A 191 -19.98 11.09 12.42
C PHE A 191 -19.25 10.53 13.64
N ASP A 192 -18.92 9.24 13.60
CA ASP A 192 -18.20 8.56 14.68
C ASP A 192 -16.73 8.38 14.27
N PHE A 193 -15.81 8.91 15.07
CA PHE A 193 -14.38 8.86 14.78
C PHE A 193 -13.71 7.75 15.57
N THR A 194 -12.90 6.94 14.90
CA THR A 194 -12.07 5.92 15.50
C THR A 194 -10.61 6.23 15.20
N LEU A 195 -9.82 6.50 16.24
CA LEU A 195 -8.36 6.61 16.10
C LEU A 195 -7.79 5.22 15.84
N ILE A 196 -7.12 5.05 14.70
CA ILE A 196 -6.55 3.78 14.27
C ILE A 196 -5.10 3.66 14.72
N ASN A 197 -4.30 4.70 14.49
CA ASN A 197 -2.88 4.71 14.83
C ASN A 197 -2.34 6.12 15.03
N THR A 198 -1.24 6.24 15.76
CA THR A 198 -0.42 7.46 15.86
C THR A 198 1.05 7.12 15.67
N TRP A 199 1.81 8.00 15.01
CA TRP A 199 3.25 7.83 14.83
C TRP A 199 3.94 9.19 14.69
N VAL A 200 5.26 9.19 14.86
CA VAL A 200 6.09 10.41 14.78
C VAL A 200 7.07 10.26 13.62
N ILE A 201 7.24 11.32 12.82
CA ILE A 201 8.29 11.42 11.80
C ILE A 201 9.03 12.75 12.02
N GLY A 202 10.27 12.68 12.48
CA GLY A 202 11.01 13.88 12.90
C GLY A 202 10.33 14.54 14.10
N ASP A 203 9.99 15.82 13.97
CA ASP A 203 9.28 16.59 15.00
C ASP A 203 7.75 16.60 14.83
N ASP A 204 7.23 15.95 13.79
CA ASP A 204 5.79 15.92 13.48
C ASP A 204 5.11 14.66 14.03
N GLU A 205 4.01 14.83 14.77
CA GLU A 205 3.10 13.76 15.17
C GLU A 205 1.96 13.61 14.15
N PHE A 206 1.70 12.36 13.75
CA PHE A 206 0.65 12.00 12.81
C PHE A 206 -0.39 11.13 13.51
N SER A 207 -1.66 11.38 13.20
CA SER A 207 -2.79 10.58 13.65
C SER A 207 -3.62 10.10 12.46
N GLN A 208 -3.93 8.80 12.44
CA GLN A 208 -4.80 8.18 11.44
C GLN A 208 -6.17 7.87 12.03
N TYR A 209 -7.22 8.31 11.35
CA TYR A 209 -8.61 8.11 11.77
C TYR A 209 -9.43 7.40 10.70
N ASN A 210 -10.38 6.59 11.17
CA ASN A 210 -11.58 6.21 10.42
C ASN A 210 -12.76 7.03 10.91
N VAL A 211 -13.66 7.40 10.00
CA VAL A 211 -14.89 8.14 10.29
C VAL A 211 -16.07 7.37 9.72
N ASP A 212 -16.94 6.89 10.61
CA ASP A 212 -18.22 6.29 10.24
C ASP A 212 -19.27 7.39 10.09
N ILE A 213 -19.82 7.52 8.89
CA ILE A 213 -21.00 8.32 8.61
C ILE A 213 -22.21 7.40 8.67
N LYS A 214 -23.08 7.56 9.67
CA LYS A 214 -24.31 6.78 9.79
C LYS A 214 -25.51 7.56 9.27
N ASN A 215 -26.27 6.99 8.34
CA ASN A 215 -27.57 7.53 7.93
C ASN A 215 -28.66 7.06 8.90
N ASN A 216 -29.06 7.94 9.81
CA ASN A 216 -30.18 7.77 10.74
C ASN A 216 -31.54 8.14 10.11
N GLY A 217 -31.57 8.54 8.84
CA GLY A 217 -32.79 8.80 8.08
C GLY A 217 -33.50 7.51 7.61
N ALA A 218 -34.72 7.69 7.09
CA ALA A 218 -35.56 6.60 6.58
C ALA A 218 -35.36 6.28 5.10
N THR A 219 -34.57 7.09 4.37
CA THR A 219 -34.33 6.93 2.94
C THR A 219 -32.86 6.70 2.65
N ASP A 220 -32.59 5.99 1.56
CA ASP A 220 -31.24 5.82 1.04
C ASP A 220 -30.71 7.15 0.50
N ILE A 221 -29.40 7.36 0.60
CA ILE A 221 -28.74 8.61 0.25
C ILE A 221 -27.63 8.30 -0.74
N LYS A 222 -27.68 8.92 -1.92
CA LYS A 222 -26.66 8.78 -2.97
C LYS A 222 -25.64 9.90 -2.94
N THR A 223 -26.04 11.10 -2.54
CA THR A 223 -25.13 12.23 -2.41
C THR A 223 -25.22 12.80 -1.01
N LEU A 224 -24.07 13.04 -0.38
CA LEU A 224 -23.97 13.74 0.88
C LEU A 224 -22.87 14.79 0.72
N VAL A 225 -23.16 16.04 1.04
CA VAL A 225 -22.18 17.12 1.10
C VAL A 225 -22.08 17.61 2.54
N PHE A 226 -20.87 17.71 3.06
CA PHE A 226 -20.62 18.17 4.42
C PHE A 226 -19.40 19.08 4.46
N SER A 227 -19.50 20.14 5.26
CA SER A 227 -18.36 21.03 5.55
C SER A 227 -17.55 20.48 6.71
N HIS A 228 -16.37 21.07 6.90
CA HIS A 228 -15.47 20.69 7.96
C HIS A 228 -14.82 21.89 8.66
N GLU A 229 -14.46 21.71 9.93
CA GLU A 229 -13.55 22.58 10.67
C GLU A 229 -12.38 21.74 11.18
N ASN A 230 -11.18 22.31 11.23
CA ASN A 230 -9.94 21.65 11.67
C ASN A 230 -9.64 20.34 10.90
N PHE A 231 -9.90 20.31 9.59
CA PHE A 231 -9.62 19.17 8.73
C PHE A 231 -8.58 19.55 7.68
N GLU A 232 -7.32 19.28 8.00
CA GLU A 232 -6.17 19.48 7.11
C GLU A 232 -5.45 18.15 6.93
N PRO A 233 -6.06 17.18 6.22
CA PRO A 233 -5.47 15.86 6.06
C PRO A 233 -4.22 15.94 5.17
N THR A 234 -3.17 15.25 5.61
CA THR A 234 -2.01 14.93 4.75
C THR A 234 -2.36 13.91 3.68
N ASP A 235 -3.31 13.01 3.99
CA ASP A 235 -3.88 12.05 3.04
C ASP A 235 -5.32 11.66 3.47
N LYS A 236 -6.15 11.25 2.51
CA LYS A 236 -7.53 10.78 2.73
C LYS A 236 -7.99 9.81 1.65
N TRP A 237 -8.87 8.88 2.01
CA TRP A 237 -9.46 7.91 1.09
C TRP A 237 -10.95 7.76 1.33
N ASN A 238 -11.68 7.27 0.32
CA ASN A 238 -13.13 7.08 0.34
C ASN A 238 -13.93 8.37 0.62
N VAL A 239 -13.39 9.55 0.29
CA VAL A 239 -14.08 10.84 0.37
C VAL A 239 -13.46 11.79 -0.66
N GLU A 240 -14.28 12.63 -1.28
CA GLU A 240 -13.84 13.56 -2.32
C GLU A 240 -13.96 15.01 -1.84
N SER A 241 -13.07 15.88 -2.30
CA SER A 241 -13.18 17.33 -2.07
C SER A 241 -13.85 18.02 -3.25
N LEU A 242 -14.79 18.90 -2.93
CA LEU A 242 -15.42 19.79 -3.88
C LEU A 242 -14.57 21.07 -4.05
N PRO A 243 -14.74 21.84 -5.16
CA PRO A 243 -13.97 23.05 -5.42
C PRO A 243 -14.09 24.14 -4.34
N ASN A 244 -15.16 24.12 -3.54
CA ASN A 244 -15.39 25.05 -2.45
C ASN A 244 -14.79 24.61 -1.11
N GLY A 245 -14.09 23.46 -1.07
CA GLY A 245 -13.50 22.89 0.13
C GLY A 245 -14.41 21.91 0.89
N ASP A 246 -15.71 21.84 0.58
CA ASP A 246 -16.59 20.84 1.20
C ASP A 246 -16.21 19.42 0.77
N LEU A 247 -16.69 18.44 1.53
CA LEU A 247 -16.47 17.02 1.27
C LEU A 247 -17.75 16.36 0.75
N THR A 248 -17.57 15.36 -0.12
CA THR A 248 -18.66 14.51 -0.59
C THR A 248 -18.27 13.04 -0.68
N LEU A 249 -19.28 12.17 -0.76
CA LEU A 249 -19.07 10.75 -1.02
C LEU A 249 -18.61 10.57 -2.48
N PRO A 250 -17.74 9.59 -2.77
CA PRO A 250 -17.43 9.23 -4.15
C PRO A 250 -18.69 8.91 -4.95
N SER A 251 -18.67 9.18 -6.26
CA SER A 251 -19.85 9.02 -7.14
C SER A 251 -20.47 7.61 -7.18
N TRP A 252 -19.70 6.58 -6.80
CA TRP A 252 -20.14 5.18 -6.72
C TRP A 252 -20.70 4.79 -5.34
N ALA A 253 -20.56 5.65 -4.34
CA ALA A 253 -20.94 5.38 -2.95
C ALA A 253 -22.35 5.89 -2.65
N GLY A 254 -22.96 5.29 -1.63
CA GLY A 254 -24.23 5.71 -1.05
C GLY A 254 -24.39 5.11 0.35
N ILE A 255 -25.31 5.67 1.13
CA ILE A 255 -25.61 5.23 2.49
C ILE A 255 -27.08 4.88 2.59
N GLY A 256 -27.38 3.58 2.65
CA GLY A 256 -28.76 3.12 2.86
C GLY A 256 -29.34 3.57 4.20
N ALA A 257 -30.66 3.56 4.33
CA ALA A 257 -31.33 3.89 5.59
C ALA A 257 -30.82 3.00 6.74
N GLY A 258 -30.36 3.61 7.84
CA GLY A 258 -29.76 2.93 8.99
C GLY A 258 -28.34 2.42 8.79
N GLN A 259 -27.78 2.51 7.57
CA GLN A 259 -26.45 2.00 7.24
C GLN A 259 -25.34 3.00 7.56
N LYS A 260 -24.10 2.53 7.47
CA LYS A 260 -22.88 3.30 7.67
C LYS A 260 -22.01 3.29 6.42
N TYR A 261 -21.28 4.38 6.21
CA TYR A 261 -20.19 4.48 5.26
C TYR A 261 -18.94 4.98 5.97
N THR A 262 -17.80 4.34 5.71
CA THR A 262 -16.54 4.66 6.39
C THR A 262 -15.53 5.24 5.42
N PHE A 263 -15.00 6.41 5.77
CA PHE A 263 -13.83 6.99 5.12
C PHE A 263 -12.70 7.15 6.13
N GLY A 264 -11.48 7.44 5.65
CA GLY A 264 -10.35 7.64 6.56
C GLY A 264 -9.40 8.71 6.08
N PHE A 265 -8.57 9.18 7.00
CA PHE A 265 -7.60 10.24 6.77
C PHE A 265 -6.43 10.20 7.75
N ILE A 266 -5.34 10.88 7.39
CA ILE A 266 -4.16 11.11 8.23
C ILE A 266 -3.99 12.61 8.44
N THR A 267 -3.85 13.06 9.68
CA THR A 267 -3.66 14.49 10.02
C THR A 267 -2.47 14.69 10.96
N LYS A 268 -1.88 15.88 10.92
CA LYS A 268 -0.92 16.37 11.92
C LYS A 268 -1.59 17.19 13.03
N LEU A 269 -2.86 17.55 12.85
CA LEU A 269 -3.58 18.40 13.79
C LEU A 269 -3.89 17.61 15.07
N ALA A 270 -3.54 18.19 16.21
CA ALA A 270 -3.95 17.68 17.52
C ALA A 270 -5.46 17.86 17.77
N THR A 271 -6.09 18.79 17.07
CA THR A 271 -7.52 19.08 17.19
C THR A 271 -8.34 18.15 16.30
N LYS A 272 -9.30 17.45 16.91
CA LYS A 272 -10.25 16.59 16.19
C LYS A 272 -11.08 17.43 15.20
N PRO A 273 -11.24 16.98 13.94
CA PRO A 273 -12.11 17.64 12.98
C PRO A 273 -13.59 17.65 13.41
N VAL A 274 -14.32 18.68 12.99
CA VAL A 274 -15.77 18.77 13.14
C VAL A 274 -16.39 18.71 11.76
N PHE A 275 -17.35 17.81 11.53
CA PHE A 275 -18.10 17.72 10.28
C PHE A 275 -19.54 18.19 10.45
N THR A 276 -20.04 18.92 9.46
CA THR A 276 -21.41 19.45 9.44
C THR A 276 -22.07 19.20 8.10
N VAL A 277 -23.17 18.45 8.09
CA VAL A 277 -23.93 18.18 6.85
C VAL A 277 -24.48 19.49 6.28
N LYS A 278 -24.25 19.71 4.98
CA LYS A 278 -24.77 20.85 4.21
C LYS A 278 -25.97 20.46 3.36
N SER A 279 -25.90 19.31 2.69
CA SER A 279 -27.00 18.79 1.88
C SER A 279 -26.91 17.28 1.72
N SER A 280 -28.04 16.64 1.41
CA SER A 280 -28.12 15.23 1.05
C SER A 280 -29.21 15.01 0.00
N SER A 281 -29.07 13.97 -0.83
CA SER A 281 -30.11 13.58 -1.80
C SER A 281 -30.15 12.05 -2.01
N SER A 282 -31.33 11.54 -2.36
CA SER A 282 -31.65 10.11 -2.57
C SER A 282 -31.51 9.66 -4.03
#